data_AF-A0A920SPI9-F1
#
_entry.id   AF-A0A920SPI9-F1
#
_cell.length_a   1.000
_cell.length_b   1.000
_cell.length_c   1.000
_cell.angle_alpha   90.00
_cell.angle_beta   90.00
_cell.angle_gamma   90.00
#
_symmetry.space_group_name_H-M   'P 1'
#
loop_
_entity.id
_entity.type
_entity.pdbx_description
1 polymer ?
#
loop_
_entity_poly.entity_id
_entity_poly.type
_entity_poly.pdbx_seq_one_letter_code
_entity_poly.pdbx_strand_id
1 'polypeptide(L)'
;MPTVTLSYPSNMSGGPGHNWANGIAMATPIAHKGAVAGARVQARTLLDLFLDGETVEAAWTYFNDVQTAETVYTPFISPTDQPAIWLNEGIMARWRPEMRPYYYDSTRFSTYLEQLGIEYPTIRTRPVSEEDAPVGGVPGGF
;
A
#
# COMPACT_ATOMS: atom_id res chain seq x y z
N MET A 1 3.79 -20.16 10.54
CA MET A 1 2.75 -19.31 11.15
C MET A 1 1.55 -19.34 10.23
N PRO A 2 0.32 -19.50 10.75
CA PRO A 2 -0.90 -19.38 9.96
C PRO A 2 -0.97 -17.98 9.33
N THR A 3 -1.15 -17.92 8.01
CA THR A 3 -1.25 -16.67 7.25
C THR A 3 -2.40 -16.79 6.27
N VAL A 4 -3.24 -15.75 6.19
CA VAL A 4 -4.33 -15.65 5.22
C VAL A 4 -4.13 -14.44 4.32
N THR A 5 -4.47 -14.58 3.05
CA THR A 5 -4.48 -13.48 2.07
C THR A 5 -5.93 -13.17 1.70
N LEU A 6 -6.32 -11.90 1.79
CA LEU A 6 -7.61 -11.41 1.32
C LEU A 6 -7.44 -10.71 -0.03
N SER A 7 -8.11 -11.24 -1.05
CA SER A 7 -8.28 -10.56 -2.34
C SER A 7 -9.66 -9.93 -2.40
N TYR A 8 -9.74 -8.68 -2.84
CA TYR A 8 -10.99 -7.94 -3.01
C TYR A 8 -10.98 -7.15 -4.32
N PRO A 9 -12.13 -6.90 -4.95
CA PRO A 9 -12.20 -6.21 -6.23
C PRO A 9 -11.83 -4.74 -6.06
N SER A 10 -10.65 -4.35 -6.50
CA SER A 10 -10.17 -2.95 -6.48
C SER A 10 -9.49 -2.53 -7.78
N ASN A 11 -9.54 -3.40 -8.79
CA ASN A 11 -8.96 -3.17 -10.11
C ASN A 11 -9.92 -3.67 -11.20
N MET A 12 -9.69 -3.26 -12.45
CA MET A 12 -10.45 -3.70 -13.61
C MET A 12 -9.87 -5.01 -14.17
N SER A 13 -10.73 -5.83 -14.77
CA SER A 13 -10.31 -7.09 -15.41
C SER A 13 -9.49 -6.84 -16.68
N GLY A 14 -8.59 -7.78 -17.02
CA GLY A 14 -7.86 -7.82 -18.29
C GLY A 14 -6.65 -6.88 -18.39
N GLY A 15 -6.30 -6.17 -17.32
CA GLY A 15 -5.14 -5.27 -17.31
C GLY A 15 -3.79 -6.00 -17.10
N PRO A 16 -2.67 -5.45 -17.62
CA PRO A 16 -1.33 -6.05 -17.53
C PRO A 16 -0.69 -6.15 -16.12
N GLY A 17 -1.35 -5.68 -15.06
CA GLY A 17 -0.86 -5.81 -13.68
C GLY A 17 0.01 -4.63 -13.22
N HIS A 18 1.25 -4.89 -12.80
CA HIS A 18 2.23 -3.87 -12.38
C HIS A 18 2.72 -3.03 -13.59
N ASN A 19 1.81 -2.30 -14.21
CA ASN A 19 2.01 -1.50 -15.41
C ASN A 19 1.24 -0.18 -15.30
N TRP A 20 1.77 0.89 -15.87
CA TRP A 20 1.17 2.23 -15.83
C TRP A 20 -0.27 2.27 -16.37
N ALA A 21 -0.61 1.40 -17.34
CA ALA A 21 -1.96 1.29 -17.89
C ALA A 21 -3.02 0.88 -16.85
N ASN A 22 -2.63 0.12 -15.81
CA ASN A 22 -3.53 -0.25 -14.72
C ASN A 22 -3.74 0.88 -13.72
N GLY A 23 -2.95 1.97 -13.79
CA GLY A 23 -3.08 3.12 -12.90
C GLY A 23 -4.44 3.80 -12.99
N ILE A 24 -5.11 3.73 -14.15
CA ILE A 24 -6.42 4.34 -14.34
C ILE A 24 -7.50 3.74 -13.43
N ALA A 25 -7.36 2.46 -13.03
CA ALA A 25 -8.32 1.83 -12.14
C ALA A 25 -8.42 2.54 -10.79
N MET A 26 -7.31 3.11 -10.29
CA MET A 26 -7.27 3.87 -9.04
C MET A 26 -8.10 5.16 -9.10
N ALA A 27 -8.30 5.73 -10.29
CA ALA A 27 -9.13 6.91 -10.50
C ALA A 27 -10.63 6.59 -10.60
N THR A 28 -11.01 5.31 -10.62
CA THR A 28 -12.41 4.90 -10.75
C THR A 28 -13.03 4.55 -9.39
N PRO A 29 -14.37 4.60 -9.24
CA PRO A 29 -15.02 4.24 -7.98
C PRO A 29 -14.77 2.81 -7.50
N ILE A 30 -14.33 1.88 -8.36
CA ILE A 30 -14.07 0.49 -7.97
C ILE A 30 -12.92 0.39 -6.98
N ALA A 31 -11.88 1.20 -7.14
CA ALA A 31 -10.73 1.19 -6.24
C ALA A 31 -11.16 1.60 -4.83
N HIS A 32 -11.91 2.70 -4.70
CA HIS A 32 -12.38 3.17 -3.41
C HIS A 32 -13.42 2.24 -2.77
N LYS A 33 -14.49 1.89 -3.49
CA LYS A 33 -15.57 1.04 -2.94
C LYS A 33 -15.05 -0.36 -2.59
N GLY A 34 -14.19 -0.90 -3.45
CA GLY A 34 -13.49 -2.16 -3.24
C GLY A 34 -12.63 -2.15 -1.99
N ALA A 35 -11.75 -1.15 -1.86
CA ALA A 35 -10.89 -0.99 -0.70
C ALA A 35 -11.69 -0.79 0.60
N VAL A 36 -12.78 -0.03 0.58
CA VAL A 36 -13.65 0.14 1.76
C VAL A 36 -14.29 -1.19 2.18
N ALA A 37 -14.77 -1.99 1.23
CA ALA A 37 -15.31 -3.31 1.53
C ALA A 37 -14.22 -4.26 2.07
N GLY A 38 -13.06 -4.32 1.42
CA GLY A 38 -11.91 -5.12 1.87
C GLY A 38 -11.44 -4.73 3.27
N ALA A 39 -11.33 -3.43 3.56
CA ALA A 39 -10.96 -2.92 4.87
C ALA A 39 -11.97 -3.29 5.96
N ARG A 40 -13.28 -3.30 5.64
CA ARG A 40 -14.31 -3.75 6.60
C ARG A 40 -14.18 -5.23 6.92
N VAL A 41 -13.94 -6.08 5.92
CA VAL A 41 -13.71 -7.51 6.14
C VAL A 41 -12.47 -7.69 7.00
N GLN A 42 -11.36 -7.07 6.65
CA GLN A 42 -10.11 -7.16 7.41
C GLN A 42 -10.29 -6.69 8.86
N ALA A 43 -10.96 -5.55 9.09
CA ALA A 43 -11.22 -5.05 10.44
C ALA A 43 -12.09 -6.00 11.27
N ARG A 44 -13.13 -6.59 10.67
CA ARG A 44 -13.96 -7.60 11.35
C ARG A 44 -13.19 -8.86 11.67
N THR A 45 -12.40 -9.39 10.72
CA THR A 45 -11.53 -10.54 10.97
C THR A 45 -10.54 -10.29 12.10
N LEU A 46 -9.97 -9.08 12.20
CA LEU A 46 -9.10 -8.74 13.33
C LEU A 46 -9.86 -8.73 14.66
N LEU A 47 -11.11 -8.23 14.69
CA LEU A 47 -11.93 -8.28 15.90
C LEU A 47 -12.22 -9.73 16.31
N ASP A 48 -12.57 -10.60 15.36
CA ASP A 48 -12.79 -12.02 15.64
C ASP A 48 -11.51 -12.65 16.22
N LEU A 49 -10.34 -12.41 15.60
CA LEU A 49 -9.06 -12.93 16.10
C LEU A 49 -8.68 -12.41 17.51
N PHE A 50 -9.05 -11.18 17.86
CA PHE A 50 -8.71 -10.60 19.16
C PHE A 50 -9.70 -10.93 20.27
N LEU A 51 -10.97 -11.14 19.93
CA LEU A 51 -12.05 -11.28 20.90
C LEU A 51 -12.52 -12.74 21.04
N ASP A 52 -12.33 -13.54 19.99
CA ASP A 52 -12.74 -14.93 19.90
C ASP A 52 -11.50 -15.82 19.73
N GLY A 53 -11.01 -16.35 20.85
CA GLY A 53 -9.85 -17.25 20.87
C GLY A 53 -10.02 -18.51 20.03
N GLU A 54 -11.27 -18.92 19.76
CA GLU A 54 -11.58 -20.11 18.93
C GLU A 54 -11.07 -19.94 17.49
N THR A 55 -11.16 -18.72 16.93
CA THR A 55 -10.70 -18.45 15.57
C THR A 55 -9.17 -18.61 15.44
N VAL A 56 -8.41 -18.24 16.49
CA VAL A 56 -6.95 -18.41 16.53
C VAL A 56 -6.58 -19.89 16.63
N GLU A 57 -7.26 -20.64 17.50
CA GLU A 57 -7.05 -22.08 17.64
C GLU A 57 -7.38 -22.83 16.34
N ALA A 58 -8.50 -22.50 15.69
CA ALA A 58 -8.86 -23.09 14.40
C ALA A 58 -7.82 -22.81 13.30
N ALA A 59 -7.26 -21.59 13.25
CA ALA A 59 -6.21 -21.26 12.30
C ALA A 59 -4.92 -22.07 12.54
N TRP A 60 -4.55 -22.31 13.79
CA TRP A 60 -3.41 -23.17 14.14
C TRP A 60 -3.65 -24.64 13.82
N THR A 61 -4.83 -25.17 14.14
CA THR A 61 -5.24 -26.53 13.79
C THR A 61 -5.15 -26.74 12.28
N TYR A 62 -5.75 -25.86 11.47
CA TYR A 62 -5.65 -25.97 10.01
C TYR A 62 -4.21 -25.85 9.49
N PHE A 63 -3.42 -24.92 10.05
CA PHE A 63 -2.04 -24.75 9.64
C PHE A 63 -1.21 -26.03 9.88
N ASN A 64 -1.28 -26.58 11.09
CA ASN A 64 -0.48 -27.74 11.49
C ASN A 64 -0.97 -29.04 10.82
N ASP A 65 -2.29 -29.27 10.84
CA ASP A 65 -2.88 -30.56 10.52
C ASP A 65 -3.26 -30.70 9.04
N VAL A 66 -3.33 -29.58 8.31
CA VAL A 66 -3.68 -29.57 6.87
C VAL A 66 -2.59 -28.91 6.04
N GLN A 67 -2.26 -27.64 6.31
CA GLN A 67 -1.39 -26.87 5.42
C GLN A 67 0.07 -27.36 5.44
N THR A 68 0.60 -27.71 6.61
CA THR A 68 1.98 -28.16 6.77
C THR A 68 2.12 -29.64 7.10
N ALA A 69 1.02 -30.41 7.04
CA ALA A 69 1.01 -31.83 7.40
C ALA A 69 2.10 -32.66 6.70
N GLU A 70 2.35 -32.34 5.42
CA GLU A 70 3.31 -33.07 4.57
C GLU A 70 4.51 -32.20 4.14
N THR A 71 4.56 -30.93 4.55
CA THR A 71 5.55 -29.97 4.05
C THR A 71 6.40 -29.41 5.19
N VAL A 72 7.70 -29.68 5.13
CA VAL A 72 8.70 -29.08 6.02
C VAL A 72 9.32 -27.87 5.34
N TYR A 73 9.19 -26.70 5.96
CA TYR A 73 9.83 -25.48 5.47
C TYR A 73 11.36 -25.64 5.48
N THR A 74 11.98 -25.53 4.31
CA THR A 74 13.43 -25.45 4.15
C THR A 74 13.77 -24.06 3.61
N PRO A 75 14.54 -23.23 4.34
CA PRO A 75 14.95 -21.93 3.84
C PRO A 75 15.73 -22.07 2.53
N PHE A 76 15.43 -21.24 1.53
CA PHE A 76 16.25 -21.13 0.32
C PHE A 76 17.61 -20.47 0.58
N ILE A 77 17.74 -19.77 1.71
CA ILE A 77 18.96 -19.10 2.14
C ILE A 77 19.68 -19.92 3.21
N SER A 78 21.00 -20.03 3.09
CA SER A 78 21.84 -20.64 4.12
C SER A 78 22.03 -19.70 5.32
N PRO A 79 22.40 -20.21 6.51
CA PRO A 79 22.75 -19.38 7.66
C PRO A 79 23.92 -18.43 7.41
N THR A 80 24.71 -18.68 6.36
CA THR A 80 25.88 -17.88 5.97
C THR A 80 25.62 -16.92 4.83
N ASP A 81 24.45 -16.97 4.20
CA ASP A 81 24.12 -16.09 3.09
C ASP A 81 24.07 -14.64 3.56
N GLN A 82 24.77 -13.76 2.83
CA GLN A 82 24.74 -12.33 3.06
C GLN A 82 24.00 -11.64 1.92
N PRO A 83 23.26 -10.54 2.21
CA PRO A 83 22.61 -9.78 1.16
C PRO A 83 23.65 -9.28 0.15
N ALA A 84 23.30 -9.34 -1.13
CA ALA A 84 24.18 -8.94 -2.23
C ALA A 84 24.29 -7.41 -2.36
N ILE A 85 24.80 -6.74 -1.34
CA ILE A 85 24.86 -5.27 -1.24
C ILE A 85 25.67 -4.61 -2.36
N TRP A 86 26.63 -5.34 -2.93
CA TRP A 86 27.48 -4.89 -4.05
C TRP A 86 26.69 -4.66 -5.34
N LEU A 87 25.55 -5.35 -5.56
CA LEU A 87 24.76 -5.21 -6.79
C LEU A 87 24.25 -3.77 -7.01
N ASN A 88 23.96 -3.06 -5.92
CA ASN A 88 23.44 -1.70 -5.97
C ASN A 88 24.47 -0.64 -5.55
N GLU A 89 25.70 -1.04 -5.20
CA GLU A 89 26.70 -0.13 -4.63
C GLU A 89 26.99 1.06 -5.55
N GLY A 90 27.25 0.81 -6.84
CA GLY A 90 27.52 1.88 -7.81
C GLY A 90 26.32 2.81 -8.04
N ILE A 91 25.10 2.25 -8.13
CA ILE A 91 23.86 3.04 -8.29
C ILE A 91 23.63 3.91 -7.06
N MET A 92 23.78 3.33 -5.87
CA MET A 92 23.62 4.05 -4.60
C MET A 92 24.70 5.11 -4.41
N ALA A 93 25.96 4.83 -4.76
CA ALA A 93 27.04 5.80 -4.71
C ALA A 93 26.76 7.02 -5.60
N ARG A 94 26.21 6.80 -6.80
CA ARG A 94 25.85 7.86 -7.75
C ARG A 94 24.65 8.69 -7.28
N TRP A 95 23.55 8.04 -6.89
CA TRP A 95 22.27 8.73 -6.73
C TRP A 95 21.92 9.08 -5.29
N ARG A 96 22.45 8.37 -4.29
CA ARG A 96 22.13 8.65 -2.89
C ARG A 96 22.52 10.07 -2.46
N PRO A 97 23.66 10.65 -2.86
CA PRO A 97 23.98 12.04 -2.55
C PRO A 97 22.95 13.02 -3.13
N GLU A 98 22.51 12.81 -4.36
CA GLU A 98 21.51 13.64 -5.05
C GLU A 98 20.12 13.51 -4.43
N MET A 99 19.76 12.34 -3.91
CA MET A 99 18.46 12.11 -3.27
C MET A 99 18.38 12.68 -1.86
N ARG A 100 19.49 12.68 -1.10
CA ARG A 100 19.51 13.09 0.33
C ARG A 100 18.92 14.48 0.60
N PRO A 101 19.18 15.53 -0.20
CA PRO A 101 18.58 16.85 0.00
C PRO A 101 17.05 16.86 0.01
N TYR A 102 16.41 15.87 -0.62
CA TYR A 102 14.96 15.76 -0.74
C TYR A 102 14.34 14.84 0.30
N TYR A 103 15.15 14.16 1.13
CA TYR A 103 14.62 13.32 2.20
C TYR A 103 13.92 14.17 3.25
N TYR A 104 12.92 13.58 3.89
CA TYR A 104 12.18 14.24 4.95
C TYR A 104 13.12 14.54 6.13
N ASP A 105 13.19 15.82 6.52
CA ASP A 105 13.97 16.30 7.66
C ASP A 105 13.03 16.65 8.82
N SER A 106 12.85 15.67 9.72
CA SER A 106 12.02 15.80 10.90
C SER A 106 12.56 16.78 11.95
N THR A 107 13.81 17.24 11.82
CA THR A 107 14.38 18.27 12.71
C THR A 107 13.97 19.68 12.31
N ARG A 108 13.57 19.86 11.05
CA ARG A 108 13.17 21.15 10.47
C ARG A 108 11.67 21.28 10.29
N PHE A 109 10.97 20.18 10.04
CA PHE A 109 9.55 20.17 9.73
C PHE A 109 8.80 19.12 10.55
N SER A 110 7.63 19.46 11.06
CA SER A 110 6.78 18.55 11.84
C SER A 110 6.18 17.43 11.00
N THR A 111 5.98 17.66 9.70
CA THR A 111 5.45 16.67 8.75
C THR A 111 6.11 16.76 7.38
N TYR A 112 6.01 15.69 6.59
CA TYR A 112 6.48 15.70 5.20
C TYR A 112 5.68 16.67 4.31
N LEU A 113 4.38 16.87 4.61
CA LEU A 113 3.54 17.83 3.88
C LEU A 113 4.03 19.26 4.09
N GLU A 114 4.41 19.60 5.34
CA GLU A 114 5.00 20.89 5.66
C GLU A 114 6.31 21.13 4.90
N GLN A 115 7.20 20.11 4.81
CA GLN A 115 8.43 20.20 4.01
C GLN A 115 8.15 20.45 2.52
N LEU A 116 7.05 19.91 2.00
CA LEU A 116 6.61 20.14 0.62
C LEU A 116 5.89 21.48 0.43
N GLY A 117 5.69 22.28 1.50
CA GLY A 117 4.93 23.52 1.47
C GLY A 117 3.42 23.31 1.31
N ILE A 118 2.93 22.12 1.65
CA ILE A 118 1.52 21.74 1.55
C ILE A 118 0.85 21.94 2.91
N GLU A 119 -0.08 22.88 2.98
CA GLU A 119 -0.96 23.05 4.14
C GLU A 119 -1.98 21.91 4.20
N TYR A 120 -2.02 21.19 5.32
CA TYR A 120 -2.94 20.06 5.52
C TYR A 120 -3.46 20.04 6.98
N PRO A 121 -4.73 19.66 7.22
CA PRO A 121 -5.76 19.30 6.23
C PRO A 121 -6.26 20.50 5.43
N THR A 122 -6.45 20.32 4.12
CA THR A 122 -7.19 21.27 3.29
C THR A 122 -8.69 21.12 3.56
N ILE A 123 -9.14 21.64 4.71
CA ILE A 123 -10.56 21.60 5.07
C ILE A 123 -11.30 22.53 4.12
N ARG A 124 -12.13 21.95 3.26
CA ARG A 124 -13.06 22.72 2.44
C ARG A 124 -14.05 23.43 3.37
N THR A 125 -14.16 24.75 3.22
CA THR A 125 -15.15 25.56 3.95
C THR A 125 -16.54 25.48 3.34
N ARG A 126 -16.71 24.80 2.20
CA ARG A 126 -17.98 24.64 1.49
C ARG A 126 -18.18 23.21 0.96
N PRO A 127 -19.44 22.74 0.80
CA PRO A 127 -19.75 21.46 0.17
C PRO A 127 -19.34 21.43 -1.31
N VAL A 128 -18.98 20.23 -1.82
CA VAL A 128 -18.64 20.01 -3.24
C VAL A 128 -19.79 20.38 -4.19
N SER A 129 -21.04 20.37 -3.71
CA SER A 129 -22.21 20.75 -4.50
C SER A 129 -22.32 22.25 -4.79
N GLU A 130 -21.46 23.08 -4.21
CA GLU A 130 -21.49 24.56 -4.32
C GLU A 130 -20.24 25.13 -5.02
N GLU A 131 -19.53 24.33 -5.82
CA GLU A 131 -18.38 24.82 -6.60
C GLU A 131 -18.86 25.64 -7.81
N ASP A 132 -18.38 26.87 -7.94
CA ASP A 132 -18.55 27.71 -9.13
C ASP A 132 -17.85 27.04 -10.33
N ALA A 133 -18.51 27.04 -11.49
CA ALA A 133 -17.94 26.53 -12.74
C ALA A 133 -16.54 27.13 -12.99
N PRO A 134 -15.57 26.37 -13.53
CA PRO A 134 -14.19 26.80 -13.63
C PRO A 134 -14.10 28.12 -14.41
N VAL A 135 -13.66 29.17 -13.73
CA VAL A 135 -13.37 30.48 -14.33
C VAL A 135 -12.04 30.38 -15.05
N GLY A 136 -12.08 30.32 -16.39
CA GLY A 136 -10.93 30.56 -17.25
C GLY A 136 -10.60 29.42 -18.20
N GLY A 137 -11.10 29.53 -19.43
CA GLY A 137 -10.56 28.77 -20.56
C GLY A 137 -9.14 29.22 -20.89
N VAL A 138 -8.28 28.26 -21.22
CA VAL A 138 -7.03 28.52 -21.98
C VAL A 138 -7.31 28.11 -23.43
N PRO A 139 -7.31 29.04 -24.40
CA PRO A 139 -7.27 28.65 -25.80
C PRO A 139 -5.81 28.35 -26.17
N GLY A 140 -5.49 27.09 -26.48
CA GLY A 140 -4.14 26.68 -26.86
C GLY A 140 -4.14 25.31 -27.51
N GLY A 141 -3.79 25.27 -28.79
CA GLY A 141 -3.98 24.12 -29.68
C GLY A 141 -3.12 22.90 -29.38
N PHE A 142 -3.64 21.77 -29.86
CA PHE A 142 -2.93 20.82 -30.71
C PHE A 142 -3.78 20.58 -31.96
#